data_AF-A0A2S0WEN6-F1
#
_entry.id   AF-A0A2S0WEN6-F1
#
_cell.length_a   1.000
_cell.length_b   1.000
_cell.length_c   1.000
_cell.angle_alpha   90.00
_cell.angle_beta   90.00
_cell.angle_gamma   90.00
#
_symmetry.space_group_name_H-M   'P 1'
#
loop_
_entity.id
_entity.type
_entity.pdbx_description
1 polymer ?
#
loop_
_entity_poly.entity_id
_entity_poly.type
_entity_poly.pdbx_seq_one_letter_code
_entity_poly.pdbx_strand_id
1 'polypeptide(L)'
;MATHAKEKAPQVYNGVSEADVPSARLGWSELNPGTIQIAGWISVVVLIAYNFGNHHGHVETIYLISLAVLIALGLILFAVRPRLNQVRTVTAHNKPIGHQEPDWAYDQRTLSGAYAQLDDASLRSLNIEPSRVTHLRAVEGSTTATHS
;
A
#
# COMPACT_ATOMS: atom_id res chain seq x y z
N MET A 1 44.50 -13.51 -25.64
CA MET A 1 44.42 -13.26 -24.19
C MET A 1 43.13 -12.48 -23.94
N ALA A 2 42.02 -13.17 -23.67
CA ALA A 2 40.74 -12.53 -23.37
C ALA A 2 40.80 -11.98 -21.92
N THR A 3 40.71 -10.66 -21.78
CA THR A 3 40.61 -10.00 -20.47
C THR A 3 39.19 -10.15 -19.97
N HIS A 4 38.96 -11.10 -19.04
CA HIS A 4 37.74 -11.17 -18.26
C HIS A 4 37.65 -9.93 -17.36
N ALA A 5 36.95 -8.91 -17.83
CA ALA A 5 36.52 -7.80 -16.98
C ALA A 5 35.67 -8.39 -15.86
N LYS A 6 36.14 -8.27 -14.62
CA LYS A 6 35.45 -8.68 -13.40
C LYS A 6 34.06 -8.05 -13.40
N GLU A 7 33.05 -8.87 -13.68
CA GLU A 7 31.65 -8.49 -13.64
C GLU A 7 31.34 -8.07 -12.20
N LYS A 8 31.24 -6.76 -11.95
CA LYS A 8 30.76 -6.25 -10.67
C LYS A 8 29.27 -6.54 -10.63
N ALA A 9 28.86 -7.42 -9.75
CA ALA A 9 27.44 -7.70 -9.52
C ALA A 9 26.69 -6.37 -9.28
N PRO A 10 25.53 -6.16 -9.93
CA PRO A 10 24.77 -4.94 -9.80
C PRO A 10 24.34 -4.77 -8.33
N GLN A 11 24.66 -3.61 -7.75
CA GLN A 11 24.34 -3.33 -6.36
C GLN A 11 22.89 -2.83 -6.27
N VAL A 12 22.15 -3.39 -5.32
CA VAL A 12 20.75 -3.00 -5.08
C VAL A 12 20.74 -1.89 -4.04
N TYR A 13 20.14 -0.75 -4.40
CA TYR A 13 19.93 0.38 -3.49
C TYR A 13 18.42 0.53 -3.25
N ASN A 14 18.02 0.45 -1.98
CA ASN A 14 16.65 0.69 -1.53
C ASN A 14 15.58 -0.10 -2.30
N GLY A 15 15.89 -1.37 -2.61
CA GLY A 15 15.00 -2.29 -3.31
C GLY A 15 14.98 -2.16 -4.84
N VAL A 16 15.78 -1.27 -5.43
CA VAL A 16 15.94 -1.11 -6.88
C VAL A 16 17.38 -1.42 -7.29
N SER A 17 17.55 -2.28 -8.30
CA SER A 17 18.86 -2.67 -8.80
C SER A 17 19.43 -1.61 -9.75
N GLU A 18 20.74 -1.35 -9.66
CA GLU A 18 21.47 -0.54 -10.66
C GLU A 18 21.34 -1.10 -12.09
N ALA A 19 20.98 -2.39 -12.24
CA ALA A 19 20.70 -3.01 -13.52
C ALA A 19 19.38 -2.55 -14.15
N ASP A 20 18.38 -2.19 -13.34
CA ASP A 20 17.05 -1.78 -13.82
C ASP A 20 16.97 -0.27 -14.02
N VAL A 21 17.58 0.52 -13.13
CA VAL A 21 17.60 1.98 -13.25
C VAL A 21 18.98 2.53 -12.86
N PRO A 22 19.75 3.13 -13.78
CA PRO A 22 21.10 3.63 -13.49
C PRO A 22 21.10 4.82 -12.50
N SER A 23 19.96 5.47 -12.29
CA SER A 23 19.77 6.52 -11.28
C SER A 23 19.46 5.98 -9.87
N ALA A 24 19.31 4.66 -9.68
CA ALA A 24 19.13 4.05 -8.36
C ALA A 24 20.26 4.47 -7.39
N ARG A 25 21.48 4.63 -7.91
CA ARG A 25 22.64 5.14 -7.17
C ARG A 25 22.61 6.66 -6.89
N LEU A 26 21.93 7.46 -7.73
CA LEU A 26 21.85 8.92 -7.57
C LEU A 26 20.83 9.35 -6.50
N GLY A 27 19.91 8.47 -6.11
CA GLY A 27 19.08 8.70 -4.92
C GLY A 27 17.99 9.78 -5.05
N TRP A 28 17.60 10.19 -6.27
CA TRP A 28 16.52 11.16 -6.50
C TRP A 28 15.17 10.75 -5.86
N SER A 29 14.98 9.46 -5.59
CA SER A 29 13.71 8.90 -5.13
C SER A 29 13.56 8.82 -3.61
N GLU A 30 14.63 8.99 -2.82
CA GLU A 30 14.55 8.79 -1.37
C GLU A 30 15.30 9.87 -0.59
N LEU A 31 14.54 10.83 -0.08
CA LEU A 31 15.05 11.83 0.84
C LEU A 31 15.30 11.18 2.21
N ASN A 32 16.57 11.07 2.59
CA ASN A 32 16.97 10.57 3.91
C ASN A 32 16.31 11.43 5.00
N PRO A 33 15.61 10.84 5.99
CA PRO A 33 15.05 11.57 7.12
C PRO A 33 16.08 12.49 7.80
N GLY A 34 17.36 12.09 7.86
CA GLY A 34 18.43 12.92 8.40
C GLY A 34 18.65 14.22 7.62
N THR A 35 18.63 14.15 6.28
CA THR A 35 18.76 15.33 5.41
C THR A 35 17.59 16.30 5.60
N ILE A 36 16.37 15.77 5.73
CA ILE A 36 15.17 16.57 6.01
C ILE A 36 15.32 17.30 7.35
N GLN A 37 15.81 16.63 8.40
CA GLN A 37 16.02 17.26 9.69
C GLN A 37 17.08 18.36 9.66
N ILE A 38 18.22 18.12 9.00
CA ILE A 38 19.29 19.11 8.89
C ILE A 38 18.78 20.34 8.12
N ALA A 39 18.15 20.14 6.96
CA ALA A 39 17.62 21.24 6.16
C ALA A 39 16.56 22.04 6.93
N GLY A 40 15.63 21.35 7.61
CA GLY A 40 14.59 21.98 8.41
C GLY A 40 15.16 22.82 9.57
N TRP A 41 16.13 22.29 10.33
CA TRP A 41 16.74 23.04 11.43
C TRP A 41 17.56 24.23 10.95
N ILE A 42 18.24 24.12 9.80
CA ILE A 42 18.89 25.26 9.15
C ILE A 42 17.85 26.35 8.83
N SER A 43 16.69 25.98 8.27
CA SER A 43 15.61 26.94 8.01
C SER A 43 15.11 27.62 9.29
N VAL A 44 14.95 26.89 10.40
CA VAL A 44 14.55 27.48 11.69
C VAL A 44 15.59 28.50 12.17
N VAL A 45 16.88 28.15 12.12
CA VAL A 45 17.96 29.07 12.53
C VAL A 45 17.98 30.33 11.68
N VAL A 46 17.83 30.19 10.36
CA VAL A 46 17.77 31.32 9.43
C VAL A 46 16.57 32.22 9.76
N LEU A 47 15.37 31.67 9.94
CA LEU A 47 14.18 32.47 10.28
C LEU A 47 14.34 33.23 11.60
N ILE A 48 14.99 32.63 12.60
CA ILE A 48 15.30 33.31 13.86
C ILE A 48 16.33 34.41 13.63
N ALA A 49 17.40 34.13 12.87
CA ALA A 49 18.44 35.09 12.54
C ALA A 49 17.90 36.32 11.80
N TYR A 50 16.88 36.14 10.96
CA TYR A 50 16.19 37.21 10.24
C TYR A 50 15.46 38.22 11.15
N ASN A 51 15.33 37.98 12.46
CA ASN A 51 14.78 38.96 13.39
C ASN A 51 15.83 39.99 13.86
N PHE A 52 17.12 39.72 13.63
CA PHE A 52 18.20 40.63 14.00
C PHE A 52 18.48 41.58 12.84
N GLY A 53 17.95 42.80 12.93
CA GLY A 53 18.06 43.81 11.88
C GLY A 53 17.24 45.05 12.17
N ASN A 54 17.13 45.94 11.19
CA ASN A 54 16.38 47.19 11.31
C ASN A 54 14.87 46.98 11.04
N HIS A 55 14.20 46.17 11.86
CA HIS A 55 12.76 45.96 11.74
C HIS A 55 11.99 47.09 12.42
N HIS A 56 11.14 47.78 11.66
CA HIS A 56 10.18 48.74 12.19
C HIS A 56 8.77 48.13 12.18
N GLY A 57 8.29 47.74 13.36
CA GLY A 57 7.00 47.10 13.56
C GLY A 57 7.12 45.61 13.90
N HIS A 58 6.13 45.09 14.63
CA HIS A 58 6.18 43.73 15.19
C HIS A 58 5.59 42.66 14.28
N VAL A 59 4.89 43.06 13.21
CA VAL A 59 4.15 42.11 12.35
C VAL A 59 5.10 41.11 11.70
N GLU A 60 6.21 41.59 11.12
CA GLU A 60 7.23 40.73 10.50
C GLU A 60 7.83 39.73 11.50
N THR A 61 8.22 40.20 12.68
CA THR A 61 8.73 39.36 13.78
C THR A 61 7.73 38.27 14.18
N ILE A 62 6.44 38.61 14.29
CA ILE A 62 5.38 37.64 14.63
C ILE A 62 5.28 36.55 13.55
N TYR A 63 5.33 36.91 12.27
CA TYR A 63 5.31 35.93 11.18
C TYR A 63 6.58 35.06 11.15
N LEU A 64 7.77 35.64 11.31
CA LEU A 64 9.02 34.88 11.32
C LEU A 64 9.09 33.89 12.49
N ILE A 65 8.73 34.33 13.69
CA ILE A 65 8.72 33.48 14.88
C ILE A 65 7.66 32.40 14.77
N SER A 66 6.44 32.73 14.33
CA SER A 66 5.36 31.73 14.20
C SER A 66 5.71 30.64 13.18
N LEU A 67 6.30 31.02 12.04
CA LEU A 67 6.76 30.05 11.04
C LEU A 67 7.91 29.18 11.57
N ALA A 68 8.88 29.79 12.27
CA ALA A 68 9.99 29.06 12.87
C ALA A 68 9.50 28.01 13.89
N VAL A 69 8.54 28.40 14.75
CA VAL A 69 7.91 27.49 15.73
C VAL A 69 7.14 26.37 15.03
N LEU A 70 6.35 26.68 14.00
CA LEU A 70 5.60 25.68 13.25
C LEU A 70 6.52 24.64 12.61
N ILE A 71 7.60 25.08 11.96
CA ILE A 71 8.59 24.19 11.36
C ILE A 71 9.28 23.35 12.44
N ALA A 72 9.74 23.96 13.54
CA ALA A 72 10.39 23.24 14.63
C ALA A 72 9.50 22.15 15.24
N LEU A 73 8.21 22.45 15.48
CA LEU A 73 7.24 21.47 15.96
C LEU A 73 7.02 20.34 14.94
N GLY A 74 6.89 20.69 13.66
CA GLY A 74 6.80 19.70 12.57
C GLY A 74 8.00 18.76 12.52
N LEU A 75 9.21 19.28 12.67
CA LEU A 75 10.45 18.49 12.70
C LEU A 75 10.54 17.60 13.94
N ILE A 76 10.10 18.10 15.11
CA ILE A 76 10.06 17.29 16.34
C ILE A 76 9.07 16.14 16.18
N LEU A 77 7.85 16.40 15.71
CA LEU A 77 6.86 15.36 15.44
C LEU A 77 7.37 14.35 14.39
N PHE A 78 8.04 14.85 13.34
CA PHE A 78 8.64 14.02 12.31
C PHE A 78 9.86 13.22 12.80
N ALA A 79 10.60 13.68 13.81
CA ALA A 79 11.67 12.92 14.44
C ALA A 79 11.10 11.83 15.36
N VAL A 80 10.10 12.19 16.15
CA VAL A 80 9.49 11.29 17.13
C VAL A 80 8.69 10.18 16.45
N ARG A 81 8.19 10.42 15.22
CA ARG A 81 7.31 9.52 14.42
C ARG A 81 6.63 8.50 15.30
N PRO A 82 5.66 8.89 16.16
CA PRO A 82 4.93 7.90 16.92
C PRO A 82 4.40 6.92 15.89
N ARG A 83 4.94 5.70 15.90
CA ARG A 83 4.51 4.59 15.04
C ARG A 83 3.14 4.22 15.58
N LEU A 84 2.13 5.04 15.27
CA LEU A 84 0.74 4.69 15.51
C LEU A 84 0.59 3.33 14.87
N ASN A 85 0.22 2.33 15.68
CA ASN A 85 0.24 0.92 15.33
C ASN A 85 -0.33 0.76 13.91
N GLN A 86 0.56 0.66 12.93
CA GLN A 86 0.14 0.60 11.55
C GLN A 86 -0.37 -0.83 11.44
N VAL A 87 -1.69 -1.01 11.52
CA VAL A 87 -2.32 -2.32 11.40
C VAL A 87 -2.03 -2.81 9.99
N ARG A 88 -0.89 -3.49 9.84
CA ARG A 88 -0.42 -4.11 8.59
C ARG A 88 -1.02 -5.50 8.42
N THR A 89 -2.22 -5.65 8.91
CA THR A 89 -3.00 -6.86 8.76
C THR A 89 -4.31 -6.42 8.12
N VAL A 90 -4.32 -6.40 6.78
CA VAL A 90 -5.55 -6.66 6.03
C VAL A 90 -5.83 -8.16 6.17
N THR A 91 -5.97 -8.63 7.40
CA THR A 91 -6.57 -9.93 7.63
C THR A 91 -8.06 -9.68 7.52
N ALA A 92 -8.69 -10.28 6.52
CA ALA A 92 -10.14 -10.43 6.41
C ALA A 92 -10.70 -11.32 7.56
N HIS A 93 -10.28 -11.06 8.79
CA HIS A 93 -10.63 -11.81 9.99
C HIS A 93 -11.71 -11.11 10.82
N ASN A 94 -12.19 -9.94 10.40
CA ASN A 94 -13.43 -9.40 10.94
C ASN A 94 -14.61 -10.12 10.28
N LYS A 95 -14.85 -11.35 10.71
CA LYS A 95 -16.04 -12.11 10.38
C LYS A 95 -17.12 -11.79 11.42
N PRO A 96 -18.35 -11.45 11.03
CA PRO A 96 -19.42 -11.20 11.99
C PRO A 96 -19.68 -12.46 12.83
N ILE A 97 -20.18 -12.27 14.05
CA ILE A 97 -20.51 -13.39 14.94
C ILE A 97 -21.49 -14.35 14.23
N GLY A 98 -21.14 -15.63 14.17
CA GLY A 98 -21.92 -16.65 13.46
C GLY A 98 -21.56 -16.85 11.97
N HIS A 99 -20.53 -16.21 11.43
CA HIS A 99 -20.03 -16.54 10.09
C HIS A 99 -19.51 -17.98 10.03
N GLN A 100 -20.17 -18.82 9.25
CA GLN A 100 -19.67 -20.13 8.85
C GLN A 100 -19.05 -20.00 7.46
N GLU A 101 -17.81 -20.46 7.30
CA GLU A 101 -17.18 -20.49 5.98
C GLU A 101 -17.89 -21.51 5.10
N PRO A 102 -18.22 -21.16 3.84
CA PRO A 102 -18.64 -22.14 2.86
C PRO A 102 -17.57 -23.21 2.70
N ASP A 103 -17.97 -24.48 2.64
CA ASP A 103 -17.04 -25.55 2.25
C ASP A 103 -16.84 -25.47 0.74
N TRP A 104 -15.85 -24.68 0.34
CA TRP A 104 -15.53 -24.42 -1.07
C TRP A 104 -15.22 -25.70 -1.85
N ALA A 105 -14.62 -26.70 -1.20
CA ALA A 105 -14.28 -27.96 -1.87
C ALA A 105 -15.53 -28.80 -2.12
N TYR A 106 -16.46 -28.84 -1.17
CA TYR A 106 -17.75 -29.49 -1.34
C TYR A 106 -18.61 -28.76 -2.38
N ASP A 107 -18.72 -27.44 -2.28
CA ASP A 107 -19.55 -26.62 -3.15
C ASP A 107 -19.08 -26.66 -4.60
N GLN A 108 -17.76 -26.64 -4.83
CA GLN A 108 -17.20 -26.76 -6.18
C GLN A 108 -17.46 -28.14 -6.78
N ARG A 109 -17.33 -29.21 -5.99
CA ARG A 109 -17.54 -30.59 -6.47
C ARG A 109 -19.00 -30.89 -6.76
N THR A 110 -19.90 -30.33 -5.96
CA THR A 110 -21.35 -30.57 -6.08
C THR A 110 -22.03 -29.52 -6.95
N LEU A 111 -21.29 -28.49 -7.38
CA LEU A 111 -21.81 -27.31 -8.06
C LEU A 111 -22.98 -26.69 -7.27
N SER A 112 -22.75 -26.50 -5.96
CA SER A 112 -23.69 -25.94 -5.00
C SER A 112 -23.19 -24.61 -4.43
N GLY A 113 -24.01 -23.93 -3.62
CA GLY A 113 -23.63 -22.71 -2.93
C GLY A 113 -23.23 -21.61 -3.91
N ALA A 114 -22.00 -21.10 -3.78
CA ALA A 114 -21.46 -20.08 -4.68
C ALA A 114 -21.33 -20.56 -6.15
N TYR A 115 -21.36 -21.88 -6.39
CA TYR A 115 -21.22 -22.46 -7.72
C TYR A 115 -22.55 -22.87 -8.38
N ALA A 116 -23.68 -22.71 -7.70
CA ALA A 116 -24.99 -23.18 -8.19
C ALA A 116 -25.42 -22.54 -9.52
N GLN A 117 -25.07 -21.26 -9.72
CA GLN A 117 -25.55 -20.46 -10.85
C GLN A 117 -24.43 -20.05 -11.81
N LEU A 118 -23.37 -20.86 -11.94
CA LEU A 118 -22.32 -20.56 -12.93
C LEU A 118 -22.90 -20.52 -14.34
N ASP A 119 -22.51 -19.49 -15.09
CA ASP A 119 -22.78 -19.40 -16.51
C ASP A 119 -21.94 -20.41 -17.31
N ASP A 120 -22.38 -20.69 -18.53
CA ASP A 120 -21.75 -21.72 -19.37
C ASP A 120 -20.29 -21.39 -19.71
N ALA A 121 -19.88 -20.12 -19.74
CA ALA A 121 -18.47 -19.75 -19.95
C ALA A 121 -17.63 -20.06 -18.69
N SER A 122 -18.15 -19.76 -17.50
CA SER A 122 -17.47 -20.10 -16.24
C SER A 122 -17.38 -21.61 -16.00
N LEU A 123 -18.36 -22.41 -16.43
CA LEU A 123 -18.25 -23.86 -16.35
C LEU A 123 -17.12 -24.39 -17.23
N ARG A 124 -17.02 -23.88 -18.46
CA ARG A 124 -15.94 -24.27 -19.38
C ARG A 124 -14.56 -23.84 -18.88
N SER A 125 -14.44 -22.69 -18.21
CA SER A 125 -13.16 -22.28 -17.61
C SER A 125 -12.72 -23.20 -16.47
N LEU A 126 -13.66 -23.87 -15.81
CA LEU A 126 -13.42 -24.94 -14.84
C LEU A 126 -13.27 -26.34 -15.48
N ASN A 127 -13.20 -26.43 -16.82
CA ASN A 127 -13.18 -27.68 -17.58
C ASN A 127 -14.43 -28.57 -17.39
N ILE A 128 -15.58 -27.96 -17.11
CA ILE A 128 -16.87 -28.63 -16.96
C ILE A 128 -17.71 -28.32 -18.20
N GLU A 129 -18.21 -29.36 -18.87
CA GLU A 129 -19.08 -29.17 -20.03
C GLU A 129 -20.50 -28.78 -19.58
N PRO A 130 -21.11 -27.69 -20.09
CA PRO A 130 -22.44 -27.24 -19.66
C PRO A 130 -23.54 -28.31 -19.80
N SER A 131 -23.43 -29.17 -20.83
CA SER A 131 -24.36 -30.28 -21.04
C SER A 131 -24.35 -31.31 -19.91
N ARG A 132 -23.22 -31.48 -19.21
CA ARG A 132 -23.10 -32.41 -18.08
C ARG A 132 -23.87 -31.96 -16.85
N VAL A 133 -24.12 -30.65 -16.70
CA VAL A 133 -24.74 -30.08 -15.50
C VAL A 133 -26.17 -29.59 -15.75
N THR A 134 -26.66 -29.70 -16.98
CA THR A 134 -28.03 -29.27 -17.35
C THR A 134 -29.10 -29.98 -16.52
N HIS A 135 -28.88 -31.26 -16.19
CA HIS A 135 -29.79 -32.03 -15.35
C HIS A 135 -29.87 -31.51 -13.90
N LEU A 136 -28.76 -30.99 -13.36
CA LEU A 136 -28.74 -30.39 -12.01
C LEU A 136 -29.59 -29.11 -11.96
N ARG A 137 -29.47 -28.26 -12.99
CA ARG A 137 -30.28 -27.02 -13.11
C ARG A 137 -31.77 -27.30 -13.29
N ALA A 138 -32.12 -28.35 -14.04
CA ALA A 138 -33.51 -28.76 -14.24
C ALA A 138 -34.18 -29.22 -12.94
N VAL A 139 -33.44 -29.97 -12.10
CA VAL A 139 -33.91 -30.42 -10.78
C VAL A 139 -34.13 -29.24 -9.83
N GLU A 140 -33.21 -28.27 -9.81
CA GLU A 140 -33.33 -27.08 -8.95
C GLU A 140 -34.55 -26.20 -9.34
N GLY A 141 -34.80 -26.03 -10.64
CA GLY A 141 -36.00 -25.35 -11.14
C GLY A 141 -37.31 -26.06 -10.76
N SER A 142 -37.32 -27.39 -10.77
CA SER A 142 -38.50 -28.19 -10.36
C SER A 142 -38.77 -28.16 -8.84
N THR A 143 -37.70 -28.11 -8.04
CA THR A 143 -37.78 -28.04 -6.57
C THR A 143 -38.31 -26.68 -6.12
N THR A 144 -37.90 -25.60 -6.80
CA THR A 144 -38.37 -24.24 -6.52
C THR A 144 -39.87 -24.07 -6.85
N ALA A 145 -40.36 -24.72 -7.90
CA ALA A 145 -41.78 -24.69 -8.29
C ALA A 145 -42.71 -25.49 -7.35
N THR A 146 -42.18 -26.43 -6.57
CA THR A 146 -42.97 -27.28 -5.66
C THR A 146 -43.09 -26.68 -4.24
N HIS A 147 -42.28 -25.67 -3.92
CA HIS A 147 -42.27 -24.97 -2.63
C HIS A 147 -42.89 -23.56 -2.68
N SER A 148 -43.67 -23.24 -3.73
CA SER A 148 -44.45 -22.00 -3.86
C SER A 148 -45.93 -22.20 -3.53
#